data_AF-U1MNY0-F1
#
_entry.id   AF-U1MNY0-F1
#
_cell.length_a   1.000
_cell.length_b   1.000
_cell.length_c   1.000
_cell.angle_alpha   90.00
_cell.angle_beta   90.00
_cell.angle_gamma   90.00
#
_symmetry.space_group_name_H-M   'P 1'
#
loop_
_entity.id
_entity.type
_entity.pdbx_description
1 polymer ?
#
loop_
_entity_poly.entity_id
_entity_poly.type
_entity_poly.pdbx_seq_one_letter_code
_entity_poly.pdbx_strand_id
1 'polypeptide(L)'
;MRSSLLKEQAEKRIAQDLDTTEEDLMDAVDQLGDRSFASEEDATEAAAEWLADHDEHCFEIDTDVVETDEKKSRDSPGRLPKDWEPYKTVYKITVTVQRDEEAIETRKQRKSCFVLITTLTHTPTSGVVKMS
;
A
#
# COMPACT_ATOMS: atom_id res chain seq x y z
N MET A 1 19.36 -29.22 6.23
CA MET A 1 18.94 -28.05 5.43
C MET A 1 17.49 -27.69 5.77
N ARG A 2 17.24 -27.01 6.89
CA ARG A 2 15.89 -26.55 7.27
C ARG A 2 15.72 -25.02 7.18
N SER A 3 16.83 -24.31 7.01
CA SER A 3 16.87 -22.85 6.99
C SER A 3 16.47 -22.25 5.64
N SER A 4 16.71 -22.94 4.53
CA SER A 4 16.35 -22.48 3.18
C SER A 4 14.84 -22.46 2.97
N LEU A 5 14.16 -23.56 3.31
CA LEU A 5 12.71 -23.69 3.18
C LEU A 5 11.93 -22.66 4.02
N LEU A 6 12.41 -22.34 5.23
CA LEU A 6 11.79 -21.31 6.08
C LEU A 6 11.94 -19.91 5.48
N LYS A 7 13.06 -19.63 4.82
CA LYS A 7 13.33 -18.34 4.19
C LYS A 7 12.44 -18.15 2.95
N GLU A 8 12.35 -19.16 2.09
CA GLU A 8 11.49 -19.14 0.90
C GLU A 8 10.00 -18.95 1.24
N GLN A 9 9.51 -19.58 2.31
CA GLN A 9 8.13 -19.41 2.76
C GLN A 9 7.86 -18.02 3.35
N ALA A 10 8.84 -17.44 4.06
CA ALA A 10 8.72 -16.09 4.59
C ALA A 10 8.72 -15.04 3.46
N GLU A 11 9.59 -15.21 2.46
CA GLU A 11 9.66 -14.34 1.28
C GLU A 11 8.36 -14.37 0.47
N LYS A 12 7.79 -15.56 0.23
CA LYS A 12 6.49 -15.68 -0.44
C LYS A 12 5.36 -14.99 0.31
N ARG A 13 5.31 -15.14 1.65
CA ARG A 13 4.29 -14.47 2.46
C ARG A 13 4.41 -12.96 2.42
N ILE A 14 5.63 -12.42 2.45
CA ILE A 14 5.84 -10.98 2.35
C ILE A 14 5.45 -10.46 0.97
N ALA A 15 5.77 -11.19 -0.10
CA ALA A 15 5.36 -10.80 -1.45
C ALA A 15 3.82 -10.79 -1.59
N GLN A 16 3.14 -11.82 -1.07
CA GLN A 16 1.68 -11.90 -1.12
C GLN A 16 1.01 -10.81 -0.26
N ASP A 17 1.56 -10.52 0.92
CA ASP A 17 1.10 -9.44 1.79
C ASP A 17 1.19 -8.08 1.08
N LEU A 18 2.30 -7.80 0.38
CA LEU A 18 2.47 -6.57 -0.41
C LEU A 18 1.52 -6.48 -1.62
N ASP A 19 1.28 -7.60 -2.29
CA ASP A 19 0.36 -7.68 -3.44
C ASP A 19 -1.07 -7.36 -2.99
N THR A 20 -1.54 -8.01 -1.92
CA THR A 20 -2.87 -7.75 -1.34
C THR A 20 -3.00 -6.32 -0.84
N THR A 21 -2.00 -5.78 -0.13
CA THR A 21 -2.03 -4.39 0.32
C THR A 21 -2.09 -3.41 -0.86
N GLU A 22 -1.36 -3.68 -1.95
CA GLU A 22 -1.43 -2.86 -3.16
C GLU A 22 -2.81 -2.90 -3.80
N GLU A 23 -3.43 -4.09 -3.90
CA GLU A 23 -4.81 -4.22 -4.41
C GLU A 23 -5.81 -3.45 -3.53
N ASP A 24 -5.77 -3.60 -2.20
CA ASP A 24 -6.61 -2.85 -1.27
C ASP A 24 -6.44 -1.33 -1.41
N LEU A 25 -5.19 -0.86 -1.59
CA LEU A 25 -4.91 0.55 -1.84
C LEU A 25 -5.50 1.02 -3.17
N MET A 26 -5.35 0.25 -4.25
CA MET A 26 -5.93 0.59 -5.55
C MET A 26 -7.47 0.66 -5.50
N ASP A 27 -8.12 -0.28 -4.80
CA ASP A 27 -9.58 -0.27 -4.58
C ASP A 27 -10.01 0.96 -3.75
N ALA A 28 -9.25 1.33 -2.73
CA ALA A 28 -9.51 2.53 -1.93
C ALA A 28 -9.33 3.82 -2.76
N VAL A 29 -8.31 3.86 -3.63
CA VAL A 29 -8.06 4.97 -4.57
C VAL A 29 -9.20 5.09 -5.59
N ASP A 30 -9.68 3.99 -6.15
CA ASP A 30 -10.81 4.01 -7.10
C ASP A 30 -12.07 4.58 -6.44
N GLN A 31 -12.36 4.13 -5.21
CA GLN A 31 -13.48 4.65 -4.41
C GLN A 31 -13.34 6.13 -4.06
N LEU A 32 -12.12 6.65 -3.92
CA LEU A 32 -11.86 8.07 -3.69
C LEU A 32 -11.99 8.88 -4.99
N GLY A 33 -11.48 8.35 -6.11
CA GLY A 33 -11.52 8.99 -7.43
C GLY A 33 -12.91 9.04 -8.08
N ASP A 34 -13.80 8.12 -7.73
CA ASP A 34 -15.21 8.17 -8.16
C ASP A 34 -15.96 9.33 -7.48
N ARG A 35 -15.48 9.79 -6.32
CA ARG A 35 -16.05 10.95 -5.62
C ARG A 35 -15.68 12.23 -6.36
N SER A 36 -16.67 13.09 -6.52
CA SER A 36 -16.49 14.44 -7.06
C SER A 36 -16.90 15.46 -6.02
N PHE A 37 -16.03 16.45 -5.83
CA PHE A 37 -16.20 17.49 -4.84
C PHE A 37 -16.62 18.79 -5.53
N ALA A 38 -17.40 19.60 -4.82
CA ALA A 38 -17.88 20.87 -5.34
C ALA A 38 -16.82 21.99 -5.23
N SER A 39 -15.77 21.77 -4.43
CA SER A 39 -14.70 22.74 -4.19
C SER A 39 -13.35 22.03 -4.01
N GLU A 40 -12.27 22.73 -4.32
CA GLU A 40 -10.88 22.26 -4.16
C GLU A 40 -10.53 21.99 -2.69
N GLU A 41 -11.00 22.85 -1.77
CA GLU A 41 -10.70 22.75 -0.34
C GLU A 41 -11.29 21.46 0.26
N ASP A 42 -12.53 21.12 -0.12
CA ASP A 42 -13.24 19.89 0.27
C ASP A 42 -12.54 18.64 -0.26
N ALA A 43 -12.04 18.69 -1.50
CA ALA A 43 -11.24 17.62 -2.07
C ALA A 43 -9.89 17.46 -1.37
N THR A 44 -9.23 18.56 -1.00
CA THR A 44 -7.93 18.55 -0.34
C THR A 44 -8.04 18.03 1.09
N GLU A 45 -9.08 18.41 1.83
CA GLU A 45 -9.35 17.89 3.18
C GLU A 45 -9.60 16.38 3.13
N ALA A 46 -10.47 15.92 2.22
CA ALA A 46 -10.76 14.50 2.05
C ALA A 46 -9.52 13.70 1.60
N ALA A 47 -8.66 14.28 0.75
CA ALA A 47 -7.40 13.67 0.35
C ALA A 47 -6.43 13.51 1.53
N ALA A 48 -6.31 14.55 2.37
CA ALA A 48 -5.46 14.52 3.55
C ALA A 48 -5.94 13.51 4.60
N GLU A 49 -7.25 13.43 4.84
CA GLU A 49 -7.82 12.42 5.72
C GLU A 49 -7.59 11.00 5.20
N TRP A 50 -7.76 10.79 3.89
CA TRP A 50 -7.53 9.49 3.27
C TRP A 50 -6.06 9.07 3.36
N LEU A 51 -5.13 9.99 3.09
CA LEU A 51 -3.69 9.75 3.21
C LEU A 51 -3.30 9.39 4.65
N ALA A 52 -3.88 10.06 5.65
CA ALA A 52 -3.62 9.78 7.05
C ALA A 52 -4.13 8.40 7.50
N ASP A 53 -5.24 7.92 6.92
CA ASP A 53 -5.81 6.59 7.18
C ASP A 53 -5.01 5.47 6.47
N HIS A 54 -4.37 5.80 5.34
CA HIS A 54 -3.66 4.85 4.47
C HIS A 54 -2.14 5.01 4.47
N ASP A 55 -1.53 5.63 5.49
CA ASP A 55 -0.07 5.77 5.65
C ASP A 55 0.59 4.38 5.83
N GLU A 56 0.78 3.68 4.73
CA GLU A 56 1.42 2.37 4.67
C GLU A 56 2.93 2.56 4.48
N HIS A 57 3.71 2.20 5.50
CA HIS A 57 5.17 2.36 5.49
C HIS A 57 5.93 1.70 4.33
N CYS A 58 5.31 0.85 3.51
CA CYS A 58 5.93 0.18 2.37
C CYS A 58 5.61 0.82 1.01
N PHE A 59 4.77 1.85 0.99
CA PHE A 59 4.31 2.49 -0.23
C PHE A 59 4.41 4.01 -0.07
N GLU A 60 4.92 4.67 -1.09
CA GLU A 60 4.83 6.12 -1.20
C GLU A 60 3.49 6.47 -1.85
N ILE A 61 2.68 7.25 -1.13
CA ILE A 61 1.34 7.63 -1.55
C ILE A 61 1.31 9.14 -1.71
N ASP A 62 0.99 9.60 -2.91
CA ASP A 62 0.86 11.02 -3.24
C ASP A 62 -0.58 11.31 -3.69
N THR A 63 -1.16 12.39 -3.17
CA THR A 63 -2.54 12.79 -3.47
C THR A 63 -2.56 14.16 -4.14
N ASP A 64 -3.20 14.26 -5.30
CA ASP A 64 -3.32 15.50 -6.08
C ASP A 64 -4.80 15.80 -6.42
N VAL A 65 -5.20 17.06 -6.30
CA VAL A 65 -6.56 17.52 -6.60
C VAL A 65 -6.60 18.11 -8.00
N VAL A 66 -7.35 17.47 -8.88
CA VAL A 66 -7.49 17.87 -10.28
C VAL A 66 -8.86 18.48 -10.53
N GLU A 67 -8.87 19.71 -11.02
CA GLU A 67 -10.08 20.37 -11.55
C GLU A 67 -10.47 19.72 -12.89
N THR A 68 -11.72 19.27 -13.00
CA THR A 68 -12.23 18.62 -14.21
C THR A 68 -13.67 19.01 -14.53
N ASP A 69 -14.00 19.10 -15.81
CA ASP A 69 -15.35 19.41 -16.27
C ASP A 69 -16.15 18.14 -16.56
N GLU A 70 -17.13 17.84 -15.72
CA GLU A 70 -17.99 16.68 -15.90
C GLU A 70 -19.25 17.04 -16.68
N LYS A 71 -19.55 16.23 -17.70
CA LYS A 71 -20.76 16.41 -18.52
C LYS A 71 -21.99 16.06 -17.70
N LYS A 72 -22.90 17.02 -17.49
CA LYS A 72 -24.18 16.75 -16.83
C LYS A 72 -25.00 15.77 -17.67
N SER A 73 -25.29 14.60 -17.09
CA SER A 73 -26.23 13.65 -17.69
C SER A 73 -27.65 14.21 -17.61
N ARG A 74 -28.43 14.04 -18.68
CA ARG A 74 -29.71 14.73 -18.89
C ARG A 74 -30.85 13.84 -18.43
N ASP A 75 -31.47 14.17 -17.30
CA ASP A 75 -32.54 13.35 -16.71
C ASP A 75 -33.92 13.55 -17.39
N SER A 76 -34.06 14.51 -18.32
CA SER A 76 -35.38 14.86 -18.88
C SER A 76 -35.44 14.93 -20.42
N PRO A 77 -36.47 14.32 -21.05
CA PRO A 77 -36.81 14.54 -22.45
C PRO A 77 -37.51 15.90 -22.64
N GLY A 78 -36.83 16.86 -23.27
CA GLY A 78 -37.36 18.21 -23.54
C GLY A 78 -36.37 19.13 -24.26
N ARG A 79 -36.86 20.25 -24.80
CA ARG A 79 -36.05 21.29 -25.46
C ARG A 79 -35.09 21.90 -24.44
N LEU A 80 -33.79 21.83 -24.71
CA LEU A 80 -32.74 22.43 -23.87
C LEU A 80 -33.00 23.94 -23.68
N PRO A 81 -32.88 24.46 -22.45
CA PRO A 81 -32.79 25.89 -22.21
C PRO A 81 -31.66 26.50 -23.05
N LYS A 82 -31.86 27.72 -23.56
CA LYS A 82 -30.88 28.41 -24.41
C LYS A 82 -29.55 28.70 -23.71
N ASP A 83 -29.56 28.67 -22.38
CA ASP A 83 -28.44 28.95 -21.46
C ASP A 83 -27.95 27.69 -20.72
N TRP A 84 -28.24 26.49 -21.24
CA TRP A 84 -27.81 25.26 -20.59
C TRP A 84 -26.32 25.01 -20.80
N GLU A 85 -25.53 25.12 -19.74
CA GLU A 85 -24.12 24.71 -19.71
C GLU A 85 -24.03 23.19 -19.56
N PRO A 86 -23.50 22.46 -20.56
CA PRO A 86 -23.45 21.01 -20.54
C PRO A 86 -22.37 20.45 -19.60
N TYR A 87 -21.51 21.31 -19.06
CA TYR A 87 -20.37 20.96 -18.22
C TYR A 87 -20.53 21.60 -16.84
N LYS A 88 -20.16 20.87 -15.79
CA LYS A 88 -19.95 21.41 -14.44
C LYS A 88 -18.49 21.22 -14.09
N THR A 89 -17.85 22.26 -13.59
CA THR A 89 -16.53 22.13 -12.97
C THR A 89 -16.69 21.37 -11.66
N VAL A 90 -15.92 20.31 -11.49
CA VAL A 90 -15.84 19.49 -10.29
C VAL A 90 -14.38 19.21 -9.98
N TYR A 91 -14.09 18.99 -8.71
CA TYR A 91 -12.75 18.65 -8.25
C TYR A 91 -12.71 17.15 -7.96
N LYS A 92 -11.71 16.46 -8.49
CA LYS A 92 -11.49 15.02 -8.25
C LYS A 92 -10.13 14.82 -7.61
N ILE A 93 -10.06 13.88 -6.68
CA ILE A 93 -8.81 13.48 -6.06
C ILE A 93 -8.20 12.39 -6.93
N THR A 94 -6.93 12.55 -7.26
CA THR A 94 -6.10 11.53 -7.89
C THR A 94 -5.05 11.08 -6.88
N VAL A 95 -4.83 9.78 -6.80
CA VAL A 95 -3.83 9.22 -5.89
C VAL A 95 -2.85 8.39 -6.72
N THR A 96 -1.56 8.63 -6.49
CA THR A 96 -0.48 7.86 -7.08
C THR A 96 0.15 7.01 -5.98
N VAL A 97 0.12 5.68 -6.15
CA VAL A 97 0.75 4.73 -5.24
C VAL A 97 2.01 4.18 -5.89
N GLN A 98 3.16 4.33 -5.24
CA GLN A 98 4.43 3.78 -5.68
C GLN A 98 5.02 2.84 -4.62
N ARG A 99 5.64 1.75 -5.07
CA ARG A 99 6.32 0.81 -4.19
C ARG A 99 7.66 1.40 -3.75
N ASP A 100 7.84 1.56 -2.44
CA ASP A 100 9.13 1.96 -1.89
C ASP A 100 9.99 0.71 -1.66
N GLU A 101 10.94 0.46 -2.57
CA GLU A 101 11.79 -0.72 -2.52
C GLU A 101 12.64 -0.77 -1.22
N GLU A 102 13.08 0.39 -0.72
CA GLU A 102 13.90 0.49 0.51
C GLU A 102 13.12 0.08 1.77
N ALA A 103 11.85 0.48 1.86
CA ALA A 103 10.96 0.10 2.95
C ALA A 103 10.58 -1.38 2.88
N ILE A 104 10.34 -1.91 1.67
CA ILE A 104 10.10 -3.34 1.44
C ILE A 104 11.32 -4.16 1.87
N GLU A 105 12.53 -3.73 1.51
CA GLU A 105 13.78 -4.37 1.94
C GLU A 105 13.98 -4.28 3.45
N THR A 106 13.66 -3.15 4.07
CA THR A 106 13.73 -2.97 5.53
C THR A 106 12.76 -3.91 6.25
N ARG A 107 11.52 -4.06 5.75
CA ARG A 107 10.52 -4.99 6.29
C ARG A 107 10.96 -6.45 6.12
N LYS A 108 11.55 -6.80 4.98
CA LYS A 108 12.18 -8.12 4.76
C LYS A 108 13.32 -8.37 5.73
N GLN A 109 14.22 -7.41 5.93
CA GLN A 109 15.34 -7.53 6.86
C GLN A 109 14.88 -7.70 8.32
N ARG A 110 13.87 -6.94 8.76
CA ARG A 110 13.26 -7.09 10.09
C ARG A 110 12.62 -8.46 10.29
N LYS A 111 11.80 -8.93 9.35
CA LYS A 111 11.16 -10.27 9.42
C LYS A 111 12.17 -11.42 9.26
N SER A 112 13.30 -11.18 8.58
CA SER A 112 14.38 -12.15 8.39
C SER A 112 15.40 -12.17 9.55
N CYS A 113 15.26 -11.33 10.58
CA CYS A 113 16.13 -11.34 11.76
C CYS A 113 15.81 -12.54 12.67
N PHE A 114 16.11 -13.75 12.18
CA PHE A 114 16.11 -14.96 12.97
C PHE A 114 17.43 -15.01 13.75
N VAL A 115 17.46 -14.43 14.96
CA VAL A 115 18.61 -14.58 15.85
C VAL A 115 18.69 -16.04 16.26
N LEU A 116 19.65 -16.76 15.67
CA LEU A 116 19.96 -18.13 16.03
C LEU A 116 20.58 -18.11 17.43
N ILE A 117 19.78 -18.28 18.49
CA ILE A 117 20.32 -18.55 19.84
C ILE A 117 20.87 -19.98 19.81
N THR A 118 22.13 -20.13 19.40
CA THR A 118 22.87 -21.38 19.49
C THR A 118 23.26 -21.58 20.96
N THR A 119 22.50 -22.40 21.69
CA THR A 119 22.97 -22.97 22.95
C THR A 119 24.06 -24.00 22.64
N LEU A 120 25.32 -23.57 22.72
CA LEU A 120 26.46 -24.49 22.68
C LEU A 120 26.45 -25.36 23.93
N THR A 121 25.84 -26.55 23.86
CA THR A 121 26.10 -27.62 24.82
C THR A 121 27.49 -28.18 24.53
N HIS A 122 28.52 -27.49 25.03
CA HIS A 122 29.88 -27.99 25.09
C HIS A 122 29.98 -28.98 26.26
N THR A 123 29.83 -30.27 25.97
CA THR A 123 30.34 -31.33 26.84
C THR A 123 31.26 -32.22 26.01
N PRO A 124 32.60 -32.03 26.08
CA PRO A 124 33.52 -32.97 25.48
C PRO A 124 33.47 -34.29 26.25
N THR A 125 32.81 -35.28 25.68
CA THR A 125 33.07 -36.69 25.98
C THR A 125 34.41 -37.11 25.39
N SER A 126 35.14 -37.91 26.17
CA SER A 126 36.23 -38.83 25.76
C SER A 126 37.65 -38.39 26.09
N GLY A 127 38.13 -38.84 27.26
CA GLY A 127 39.53 -39.15 27.50
C GLY A 127 39.69 -40.67 27.61
N VAL A 128 40.28 -41.29 26.59
CA VAL A 128 40.66 -42.71 26.56
C VAL A 128 41.99 -42.92 27.31
N VAL A 129 41.99 -43.94 28.17
CA VAL A 129 43.07 -44.80 28.70
C VAL A 129 44.52 -44.54 28.25
N LYS A 130 45.46 -44.51 29.22
CA LYS A 130 46.80 -45.08 29.06
C LYS A 130 47.37 -45.63 30.39
N MET A 131 47.82 -46.88 30.35
CA MET A 131 48.54 -47.62 31.39
C MET A 131 49.96 -47.07 31.62
N SER A 132 50.44 -47.12 32.87
CA SER A 132 51.81 -47.49 33.29
C SER A 132 51.84 -47.72 34.79
#